data_AF-A0A9W8JT07-F1
#
_entry.id   AF-A0A9W8JT07-F1
#
_cell.length_a   1.000
_cell.length_b   1.000
_cell.length_c   1.000
_cell.angle_alpha   90.00
_cell.angle_beta   90.00
_cell.angle_gamma   90.00
#
_symmetry.space_group_name_H-M   'P 1'
#
loop_
_entity.id
_entity.type
_entity.pdbx_description
1 polymer ?
#
loop_
_entity_poly.entity_id
_entity_poly.type
_entity_poly.pdbx_seq_one_letter_code
_entity_poly.pdbx_strand_id
1 'polypeptide(L)'
;MPNPSKFDFHREQLAASLTGLAESMRNCAQFAETFAKIVNDASYAPEVAEYLNATHDEPAKGKRKAAASPDDPDGPKKRKRTQKIKDPNAPKRPASSYILFQNEVRKELKEQHPNISNSDLLAMISEQWKNMSDEQKRARRVAHMNTYNEAMKIATALYSEEKKAYDNRTPAEIEAANAALEEAKAVSRVFVARRL
;
A
#
# COMPACT_ATOMS: atom_id res chain seq x y z
N MET A 1 32.47 -52.68 -14.40
CA MET A 1 31.93 -51.35 -14.76
C MET A 1 32.40 -50.37 -13.70
N PRO A 2 33.25 -49.38 -14.00
CA PRO A 2 33.76 -48.44 -13.00
C PRO A 2 32.64 -47.45 -12.64
N ASN A 3 32.32 -47.34 -11.35
CA ASN A 3 31.32 -46.39 -10.87
C ASN A 3 31.89 -44.96 -11.00
N PRO A 4 31.18 -44.01 -11.65
CA PRO A 4 31.63 -42.62 -11.72
C PRO A 4 31.81 -42.10 -10.28
N SER A 5 33.03 -41.66 -10.01
CA SER A 5 33.53 -41.38 -8.67
C SER A 5 32.75 -40.18 -8.09
N LYS A 6 32.38 -40.22 -6.81
CA LYS A 6 31.67 -39.11 -6.11
C LYS A 6 32.31 -37.72 -6.35
N PHE A 7 33.60 -37.71 -6.68
CA PHE A 7 34.34 -36.53 -7.10
C PHE A 7 33.82 -35.87 -8.39
N ASP A 8 33.43 -36.64 -9.40
CA ASP A 8 32.89 -36.10 -10.66
C ASP A 8 31.53 -35.43 -10.42
N PHE A 9 30.68 -36.04 -9.60
CA PHE A 9 29.40 -35.47 -9.19
C PHE A 9 29.56 -34.14 -8.43
N HIS A 10 30.50 -34.06 -7.48
CA HIS A 10 30.77 -32.82 -6.76
C HIS A 10 31.39 -31.75 -7.65
N ARG A 11 32.22 -32.14 -8.62
CA ARG A 11 32.79 -31.22 -9.62
C ARG A 11 31.70 -30.63 -10.50
N GLU A 12 30.75 -31.44 -10.97
CA GLU A 12 29.59 -30.98 -11.75
C GLU A 12 28.66 -30.07 -10.93
N GLN A 13 28.37 -30.42 -9.68
CA GLN A 13 27.56 -29.61 -8.79
C GLN A 13 28.21 -28.24 -8.51
N LEU A 14 29.52 -28.22 -8.29
CA LEU A 14 30.27 -26.99 -8.07
C LEU A 14 30.30 -26.13 -9.34
N ALA A 15 30.50 -26.75 -10.51
CA ALA A 15 30.40 -26.05 -11.80
C ALA A 15 29.02 -25.42 -12.02
N ALA A 16 27.93 -26.16 -11.76
CA ALA A 16 26.56 -25.66 -11.88
C ALA A 16 26.26 -24.50 -10.91
N SER A 17 26.78 -24.58 -9.67
CA SER A 17 26.62 -23.50 -8.69
C SER A 17 27.36 -22.22 -9.11
N LEU A 18 28.55 -22.36 -9.70
CA LEU A 18 29.35 -21.23 -10.19
C LEU A 18 28.71 -20.59 -11.43
N THR A 19 28.12 -21.38 -12.34
CA THR A 19 27.39 -20.83 -13.48
C THR A 19 26.13 -20.10 -13.02
N GLY A 20 25.38 -20.64 -12.06
CA GLY A 20 24.20 -19.98 -11.48
C GLY A 20 24.55 -18.68 -10.74
N LEU A 21 25.68 -18.64 -10.02
CA LEU A 21 26.18 -17.40 -9.41
C LEU A 21 26.55 -16.37 -10.48
N ALA A 22 27.23 -16.79 -11.55
CA ALA A 22 27.61 -15.90 -12.65
C ALA A 22 26.38 -15.33 -13.37
N GLU A 23 25.34 -16.13 -13.60
CA GLU A 23 24.06 -15.65 -14.14
C GLU A 23 23.38 -14.66 -13.20
N SER A 24 23.35 -14.94 -11.91
CA SER A 24 22.81 -14.01 -10.90
C SER A 24 23.54 -12.67 -10.91
N MET A 25 24.87 -12.68 -11.02
CA MET A 25 25.68 -11.47 -11.11
C MET A 25 25.43 -10.68 -12.40
N ARG A 26 25.24 -11.37 -13.54
CA ARG A 26 24.86 -10.71 -14.82
C ARG A 26 23.48 -10.08 -14.72
N ASN A 27 22.52 -10.76 -14.10
CA ASN A 27 21.18 -10.21 -13.89
C ASN A 27 21.23 -8.97 -13.00
N CYS A 28 22.01 -9.00 -11.91
CA CYS A 28 22.23 -7.84 -11.05
C CYS A 28 22.83 -6.64 -11.81
N ALA A 29 23.80 -6.88 -12.70
CA ALA A 29 24.38 -5.83 -13.53
C ALA A 29 23.34 -5.23 -14.49
N GLN A 30 22.54 -6.06 -15.15
CA GLN A 30 21.44 -5.61 -16.01
C GLN A 30 20.39 -4.81 -15.22
N PHE A 31 20.07 -5.20 -13.99
CA PHE A 31 19.17 -4.43 -13.12
C PHE A 31 19.75 -3.06 -12.77
N ALA A 32 21.04 -2.97 -12.48
CA ALA A 32 21.69 -1.69 -12.20
C ALA A 32 21.69 -0.77 -13.43
N GLU A 33 21.99 -1.29 -14.61
CA GLU A 33 21.99 -0.53 -15.87
C GLU A 33 20.60 -0.05 -16.27
N THR A 34 19.59 -0.92 -16.14
CA THR A 34 18.19 -0.55 -16.42
C THR A 34 17.70 0.49 -15.42
N PHE A 35 18.03 0.35 -14.13
CA PHE A 35 17.72 1.36 -13.13
C PHE A 35 18.37 2.71 -13.45
N ALA A 36 19.64 2.71 -13.85
CA ALA A 36 20.34 3.93 -14.25
C ALA A 36 19.67 4.61 -15.45
N LYS A 37 19.23 3.84 -16.47
CA LYS A 37 18.46 4.36 -17.60
C LYS A 37 17.13 4.97 -17.17
N ILE A 38 16.38 4.30 -16.27
CA ILE A 38 15.09 4.80 -15.75
C ILE A 38 15.27 6.13 -15.01
N VAL A 39 16.30 6.24 -14.17
CA VAL A 39 16.59 7.46 -13.41
C VAL A 39 17.01 8.61 -14.34
N ASN A 40 17.72 8.31 -15.43
CA ASN A 40 18.26 9.30 -16.34
C ASN A 40 17.27 9.78 -17.42
N ASP A 41 16.42 8.89 -17.95
CA ASP A 41 15.51 9.21 -19.06
C ASP A 41 14.08 9.60 -18.64
N ALA A 42 13.76 9.58 -17.33
CA ALA A 42 12.49 9.99 -16.74
C ALA A 42 11.19 9.45 -17.40
N SER A 43 11.30 8.41 -18.23
CA SER A 43 10.20 7.81 -18.98
C SER A 43 10.13 6.32 -18.68
N TYR A 44 9.13 5.95 -17.87
CA TYR A 44 8.81 4.57 -17.56
C TYR A 44 8.22 3.91 -18.80
N ALA A 45 9.05 3.27 -19.62
CA ALA A 45 8.63 2.55 -20.80
C ALA A 45 7.87 1.25 -20.44
N PRO A 46 6.86 0.85 -21.25
CA PRO A 46 5.99 -0.30 -20.96
C PRO A 46 6.72 -1.65 -20.88
N GLU A 47 7.89 -1.80 -21.51
CA GLU A 47 8.73 -3.00 -21.48
C GLU A 47 9.30 -3.30 -20.07
N VAL A 48 9.54 -2.24 -19.28
CA VAL A 48 10.05 -2.35 -17.90
C VAL A 48 8.99 -2.89 -16.93
N ALA A 49 7.70 -2.64 -17.21
CA ALA A 49 6.61 -3.16 -16.41
C ALA A 49 6.49 -4.68 -16.55
N GLU A 50 6.78 -5.23 -17.73
CA GLU A 50 6.78 -6.68 -17.94
C GLU A 50 7.91 -7.36 -17.16
N TYR A 51 9.11 -6.78 -17.15
CA TYR A 51 10.26 -7.32 -16.42
C TYR A 51 10.15 -7.20 -14.89
N LEU A 52 9.53 -6.13 -14.37
CA LEU A 52 9.21 -6.01 -12.94
C LEU A 52 8.09 -6.98 -12.51
N ASN A 53 7.12 -7.26 -13.39
CA ASN A 53 6.06 -8.22 -13.12
C ASN A 53 6.49 -9.69 -13.35
N ALA A 54 7.57 -9.94 -14.08
CA ALA A 54 8.10 -11.28 -14.38
C ALA A 54 8.67 -12.04 -13.16
N THR A 55 8.71 -11.41 -11.97
CA THR A 55 9.05 -12.08 -10.70
C THR A 55 7.84 -12.40 -9.82
N HIS A 56 6.61 -12.28 -10.35
CA HIS A 56 5.44 -12.89 -9.74
C HIS A 56 5.34 -14.37 -10.14
N ASP A 57 6.22 -15.18 -9.56
CA ASP A 57 5.93 -16.60 -9.35
C ASP A 57 4.67 -16.69 -8.46
N GLU A 58 3.57 -17.15 -9.04
CA GLU A 58 2.24 -17.46 -8.48
C GLU A 58 1.64 -16.52 -7.38
N PRO A 59 0.35 -16.16 -7.47
CA PRO A 59 -0.33 -15.55 -6.34
C PRO A 59 -0.27 -16.51 -5.16
N ALA A 60 0.55 -16.21 -4.15
CA ALA A 60 0.50 -16.89 -2.87
C ALA A 60 -0.94 -16.84 -2.37
N LYS A 61 -1.67 -17.93 -2.54
CA LYS A 61 -2.99 -18.17 -1.95
C LYS A 61 -2.82 -18.02 -0.45
N GLY A 62 -3.08 -16.81 0.04
CA GLY A 62 -3.21 -16.56 1.47
C GLY A 62 -4.26 -17.52 1.99
N LYS A 63 -3.83 -18.51 2.77
CA LYS A 63 -4.72 -19.45 3.47
C LYS A 63 -5.74 -18.61 4.24
N ARG A 64 -6.98 -18.56 3.76
CA ARG A 64 -8.12 -18.10 4.57
C ARG A 64 -8.15 -19.04 5.78
N LYS A 65 -8.14 -18.45 6.97
CA LYS A 65 -8.31 -19.19 8.24
C LYS A 65 -9.52 -20.11 8.09
N ALA A 66 -9.33 -21.40 8.35
CA ALA A 66 -10.38 -22.40 8.34
C ALA A 66 -11.58 -21.92 9.17
N ALA A 67 -12.78 -22.14 8.66
CA ALA A 67 -14.00 -22.03 9.43
C ALA A 67 -13.90 -23.02 10.60
N ALA A 68 -14.11 -22.51 11.82
CA ALA A 68 -14.13 -23.31 13.03
C ALA A 68 -15.32 -24.29 13.00
N SER A 69 -15.09 -25.49 13.52
CA SER A 69 -16.09 -26.55 13.72
C SER A 69 -17.25 -26.07 14.61
N PRO A 70 -18.48 -26.60 14.49
CA PRO A 70 -19.67 -26.02 15.15
C PRO A 70 -19.80 -26.26 16.66
N ASP A 71 -18.87 -26.96 17.32
CA ASP A 71 -19.06 -27.48 18.69
C ASP A 71 -18.09 -26.90 19.74
N ASP A 72 -17.82 -25.59 19.71
CA ASP A 72 -17.11 -24.89 20.79
C ASP A 72 -18.01 -23.77 21.38
N PRO A 73 -18.40 -23.83 22.66
CA PRO A 73 -19.33 -22.87 23.28
C PRO A 73 -18.71 -21.50 23.60
N ASP A 74 -17.46 -21.21 23.20
CA ASP A 74 -16.81 -19.91 23.34
C ASP A 74 -16.33 -19.39 21.97
N GLY A 75 -17.28 -18.88 21.17
CA GLY A 75 -17.05 -18.39 19.82
C GLY A 75 -16.02 -17.24 19.71
N PRO A 76 -15.47 -16.97 18.52
CA PRO A 76 -14.36 -16.04 18.36
C PRO A 76 -14.83 -14.60 18.62
N LYS A 77 -14.55 -14.08 19.82
CA LYS A 77 -14.73 -12.68 20.17
C LYS A 77 -14.07 -11.81 19.09
N LYS A 78 -14.89 -11.06 18.34
CA LYS A 78 -14.42 -10.05 17.38
C LYS A 78 -13.42 -9.16 18.10
N ARG A 79 -12.12 -9.34 17.82
CA ARG A 79 -11.06 -8.46 18.32
C ARG A 79 -11.36 -7.05 17.80
N LYS A 80 -11.95 -6.19 18.63
CA LYS A 80 -12.01 -4.75 18.38
C LYS A 80 -10.55 -4.32 18.22
N ARG A 81 -10.15 -4.00 16.98
CA ARG A 81 -8.88 -3.32 16.74
C ARG A 81 -8.93 -2.03 17.53
N THR A 82 -8.18 -1.95 18.62
CA THR A 82 -7.87 -0.70 19.30
C THR A 82 -7.22 0.18 18.25
N GLN A 83 -7.98 1.12 17.69
CA GLN A 83 -7.45 2.12 16.80
C GLN A 83 -6.46 2.93 17.64
N LYS A 84 -5.17 2.66 17.45
CA LYS A 84 -4.11 3.51 17.98
C LYS A 84 -4.47 4.92 17.50
N ILE A 85 -4.68 5.85 18.42
CA ILE A 85 -4.91 7.26 18.11
C ILE A 85 -3.73 7.66 17.24
N LYS A 86 -3.98 7.80 15.93
CA LYS A 86 -2.96 8.32 15.01
C LYS A 86 -2.78 9.76 15.44
N ASP A 87 -1.53 10.19 15.58
CA ASP A 87 -1.24 11.61 15.78
C ASP A 87 -2.03 12.42 14.75
N PRO A 88 -2.83 13.41 15.16
CA PRO A 88 -3.66 14.21 14.24
C PRO A 88 -2.84 14.87 13.12
N ASN A 89 -1.54 15.08 13.37
CA ASN A 89 -0.59 15.68 12.44
C ASN A 89 0.18 14.65 11.59
N ALA A 90 -0.10 13.35 11.73
CA ALA A 90 0.55 12.34 10.89
C ALA A 90 -0.05 12.35 9.47
N PRO A 91 0.76 12.47 8.41
CA PRO A 91 0.26 12.48 7.04
C PRO A 91 -0.50 11.18 6.74
N LYS A 92 -1.75 11.33 6.29
CA LYS A 92 -2.61 10.20 5.97
C LYS A 92 -2.03 9.47 4.76
N ARG A 93 -1.98 8.12 4.83
CA ARG A 93 -1.50 7.32 3.70
C ARG A 93 -2.35 7.64 2.47
N PRO A 94 -1.72 7.93 1.32
CA PRO A 94 -2.41 8.17 0.08
C PRO A 94 -3.26 6.96 -0.35
N ALA A 95 -4.37 7.26 -1.02
CA ALA A 95 -5.32 6.26 -1.50
C ALA A 95 -4.69 5.40 -2.61
N SER A 96 -5.08 4.12 -2.70
CA SER A 96 -4.70 3.24 -3.82
C SER A 96 -5.45 3.66 -5.10
N SER A 97 -4.94 3.26 -6.28
CA SER A 97 -5.59 3.50 -7.58
C SER A 97 -7.05 3.03 -7.61
N TYR A 98 -7.36 1.91 -6.95
CA TYR A 98 -8.73 1.41 -6.82
C TYR A 98 -9.60 2.31 -5.93
N ILE A 99 -9.04 2.88 -4.86
CA ILE A 99 -9.78 3.74 -3.92
C ILE A 99 -10.14 5.07 -4.58
N LEU A 100 -9.28 5.62 -5.45
CA LEU A 100 -9.62 6.82 -6.22
C LEU A 100 -10.66 6.53 -7.29
N PHE A 101 -10.50 5.46 -8.06
CA PHE A 101 -11.54 4.99 -8.99
C PHE A 101 -12.88 4.83 -8.27
N GLN A 102 -12.86 4.17 -7.10
CA GLN A 102 -14.04 4.02 -6.27
C GLN A 102 -14.61 5.37 -5.84
N ASN A 103 -13.79 6.36 -5.47
CA ASN A 103 -14.28 7.68 -5.07
C ASN A 103 -14.94 8.44 -6.23
N GLU A 104 -14.35 8.40 -7.42
CA GLU A 104 -14.90 9.00 -8.64
C GLU A 104 -16.24 8.36 -8.99
N VAL A 105 -16.26 7.04 -9.18
CA VAL A 105 -17.46 6.30 -9.61
C VAL A 105 -18.53 6.31 -8.52
N ARG A 106 -18.15 6.26 -7.24
CA ARG A 106 -19.13 6.39 -6.14
C ARG A 106 -19.80 7.74 -6.13
N LYS A 107 -19.11 8.82 -6.51
CA LYS A 107 -19.73 10.16 -6.60
C LYS A 107 -20.81 10.15 -7.69
N GLU A 108 -20.47 9.66 -8.87
CA GLU A 108 -21.39 9.53 -10.01
C GLU A 108 -22.59 8.63 -9.69
N LEU A 109 -22.34 7.44 -9.13
CA LEU A 109 -23.42 6.51 -8.76
C LEU A 109 -24.30 7.03 -7.63
N LYS A 110 -23.76 7.82 -6.70
CA LYS A 110 -24.54 8.40 -5.62
C LYS A 110 -25.44 9.54 -6.12
N GLU A 111 -24.99 10.28 -7.14
CA GLU A 111 -25.81 11.29 -7.83
C GLU A 111 -26.96 10.62 -8.62
N GLN A 112 -26.69 9.50 -9.29
CA GLN A 112 -27.71 8.74 -10.03
C GLN A 112 -28.65 7.94 -9.12
N HIS A 113 -28.15 7.46 -7.99
CA HIS A 113 -28.88 6.59 -7.05
C HIS A 113 -28.72 7.05 -5.60
N PRO A 114 -29.35 8.17 -5.20
CA PRO A 114 -29.21 8.72 -3.85
C PRO A 114 -29.78 7.82 -2.75
N ASN A 115 -30.68 6.89 -3.10
CA ASN A 115 -31.35 5.98 -2.15
C ASN A 115 -30.64 4.63 -1.95
N ILE A 116 -29.57 4.34 -2.70
CA ILE A 116 -28.86 3.06 -2.59
C ILE A 116 -27.84 3.11 -1.45
N SER A 117 -27.71 1.99 -0.72
CA SER A 117 -26.72 1.86 0.34
C SER A 117 -25.30 1.94 -0.22
N ASN A 118 -24.41 2.58 0.54
CA ASN A 118 -22.99 2.62 0.18
C ASN A 118 -22.39 1.23 -0.05
N SER A 119 -22.88 0.20 0.66
CA SER A 119 -22.42 -1.18 0.47
C SER A 119 -22.69 -1.69 -0.95
N ASP A 120 -23.87 -1.41 -1.49
CA ASP A 120 -24.29 -1.90 -2.80
C ASP A 120 -23.59 -1.13 -3.91
N LEU A 121 -23.40 0.19 -3.72
CA LEU A 121 -22.55 1.00 -4.60
C LEU A 121 -21.12 0.44 -4.68
N LEU A 122 -20.54 0.07 -3.54
CA LEU A 122 -19.21 -0.54 -3.50
C LEU A 122 -19.16 -1.89 -4.24
N ALA A 123 -20.22 -2.69 -4.17
CA ALA A 123 -20.31 -3.96 -4.89
C ALA A 123 -20.29 -3.72 -6.41
N MET A 124 -21.12 -2.80 -6.91
CA MET A 124 -21.18 -2.43 -8.33
C MET A 124 -19.84 -1.90 -8.85
N ILE A 125 -19.18 -1.02 -8.08
CA ILE A 125 -17.86 -0.47 -8.44
C ILE A 125 -16.81 -1.60 -8.51
N SER A 126 -16.87 -2.56 -7.58
CA SER A 126 -15.92 -3.68 -7.58
C SER A 126 -16.07 -4.58 -8.80
N GLU A 127 -17.29 -4.75 -9.29
CA GLU A 127 -17.61 -5.51 -10.49
C GLU A 127 -17.18 -4.76 -11.76
N GLN A 128 -17.48 -3.47 -11.85
CA GLN A 128 -16.99 -2.61 -12.92
C GLN A 128 -15.47 -2.63 -13.00
N TRP A 129 -14.76 -2.50 -11.87
CA TRP A 129 -13.30 -2.58 -11.84
C TRP A 129 -12.78 -3.93 -12.33
N LYS A 130 -13.42 -5.05 -11.96
CA LYS A 130 -13.03 -6.37 -12.46
C LYS A 130 -13.17 -6.48 -13.96
N ASN A 131 -14.25 -5.92 -14.52
CA ASN A 131 -14.57 -5.96 -15.94
C ASN A 131 -13.76 -4.98 -16.80
N MET A 132 -13.01 -4.03 -16.20
CA MET A 132 -12.09 -3.18 -16.96
C MET A 132 -10.94 -4.00 -17.57
N SER A 133 -10.49 -3.61 -18.76
CA SER A 133 -9.33 -4.26 -19.40
C SER A 133 -8.05 -4.03 -18.61
N ASP A 134 -7.09 -4.96 -18.72
CA ASP A 134 -5.81 -4.84 -18.01
C ASP A 134 -4.99 -3.63 -18.44
N GLU A 135 -5.19 -3.17 -19.67
CA GLU A 135 -4.59 -1.96 -20.21
C GLU A 135 -5.19 -0.70 -19.58
N GLN A 136 -6.52 -0.62 -19.42
CA GLN A 136 -7.17 0.49 -18.71
C GLN A 136 -6.78 0.53 -17.22
N LYS A 137 -6.73 -0.64 -16.56
CA LYS A 137 -6.24 -0.75 -15.18
C LYS A 137 -4.78 -0.33 -15.06
N ARG A 138 -3.94 -0.64 -16.06
CA ARG A 138 -2.53 -0.21 -16.10
C ARG A 138 -2.40 1.29 -16.32
N ALA A 139 -3.09 1.86 -17.30
CA ALA A 139 -3.06 3.30 -17.56
C ALA A 139 -3.51 4.09 -16.33
N ARG A 140 -4.60 3.65 -15.68
CA ARG A 140 -5.05 4.24 -14.40
C ARG A 140 -4.05 4.05 -13.27
N ARG A 141 -3.37 2.90 -13.17
CA ARG A 141 -2.29 2.68 -12.19
C ARG A 141 -1.11 3.62 -12.41
N VAL A 142 -0.68 3.82 -13.66
CA VAL A 142 0.47 4.67 -14.01
C VAL A 142 0.15 6.16 -13.82
N ALA A 143 -0.99 6.63 -14.35
CA ALA A 143 -1.47 7.99 -14.13
C ALA A 143 -1.65 8.29 -12.63
N HIS A 144 -2.15 7.31 -11.86
CA HIS A 144 -2.22 7.40 -10.41
C HIS A 144 -0.83 7.45 -9.77
N MET A 145 0.12 6.62 -10.19
CA MET A 145 1.48 6.62 -9.65
C MET A 145 2.15 7.99 -9.78
N ASN A 146 1.97 8.66 -10.92
CA ASN A 146 2.55 9.98 -11.17
C ASN A 146 1.91 11.07 -10.28
N THR A 147 0.58 11.16 -10.30
CA THR A 147 -0.17 12.12 -9.45
C THR A 147 0.06 11.88 -7.95
N TYR A 148 0.15 10.61 -7.55
CA TYR A 148 0.51 10.18 -6.19
C TYR A 148 1.90 10.65 -5.78
N ASN A 149 2.90 10.42 -6.63
CA ASN A 149 4.29 10.76 -6.32
C ASN A 149 4.45 12.28 -6.18
N GLU A 150 3.76 13.05 -7.00
CA GLU A 150 3.74 14.50 -6.94
C GLU A 150 3.03 15.02 -5.69
N ALA A 151 1.82 14.53 -5.40
CA ALA A 151 1.09 14.89 -4.18
C ALA A 151 1.86 14.50 -2.92
N MET A 152 2.55 13.35 -2.90
CA MET A 152 3.38 12.92 -1.78
C MET A 152 4.60 13.81 -1.58
N LYS A 153 5.26 14.26 -2.65
CA LYS A 153 6.36 15.24 -2.56
C LYS A 153 5.86 16.53 -1.92
N ILE A 154 4.72 17.05 -2.37
CA ILE A 154 4.11 18.27 -1.82
C ILE A 154 3.73 18.08 -0.35
N ALA A 155 3.03 17.00 -0.01
CA ALA A 155 2.61 16.72 1.37
C ALA A 155 3.81 16.52 2.31
N THR A 156 4.89 15.89 1.83
CA THR A 156 6.13 15.71 2.60
C THR A 156 6.83 17.06 2.82
N ALA A 157 6.84 17.94 1.81
CA ALA A 157 7.39 19.28 1.95
C ALA A 157 6.60 20.13 2.95
N LEU A 158 5.27 20.17 2.84
CA LEU A 158 4.39 20.87 3.77
C LEU A 158 4.54 20.34 5.20
N TYR A 159 4.59 19.01 5.38
CA TYR A 159 4.82 18.40 6.68
C TYR A 159 6.19 18.77 7.26
N SER A 160 7.24 18.83 6.43
CA SER A 160 8.57 19.26 6.85
C SER A 160 8.58 20.71 7.33
N GLU A 161 7.86 21.60 6.63
CA GLU A 161 7.71 22.99 7.02
C GLU A 161 6.88 23.15 8.31
N GLU A 162 5.75 22.47 8.40
CA GLU A 162 4.88 22.47 9.58
C GLU A 162 5.60 21.91 10.82
N LYS A 163 6.39 20.84 10.64
CA LYS A 163 7.20 20.26 11.72
C LYS A 163 8.30 21.21 12.17
N LYS A 164 8.96 21.94 11.26
CA LYS A 164 9.93 22.99 11.65
C LYS A 164 9.26 24.11 12.45
N ALA A 165 8.03 24.49 12.08
CA ALA A 165 7.27 25.48 12.84
C ALA A 165 6.89 24.95 14.24
N TYR A 166 6.53 23.67 14.36
CA TYR A 166 6.27 23.02 15.65
C TYR A 166 7.53 22.95 16.54
N ASP A 167 8.68 22.56 15.96
CA ASP A 167 9.93 22.42 16.71
C ASP A 167 10.48 23.79 17.17
N ASN A 168 10.16 24.88 16.48
CA ASN A 168 10.57 26.25 16.82
C ASN A 168 9.54 27.01 17.68
N ARG A 169 8.51 26.33 18.20
CA ARG A 169 7.44 26.98 18.94
C ARG A 169 7.93 27.52 20.28
N THR A 170 7.52 28.74 20.62
CA THR A 170 7.89 29.35 21.91
C THR A 170 7.15 28.67 23.06
N PRO A 171 7.70 28.67 24.29
CA PRO A 171 7.05 28.03 25.44
C PRO A 171 5.61 28.50 25.70
N ALA A 172 5.31 29.78 25.46
CA ALA A 172 3.98 30.35 25.63
C ALA A 172 2.95 29.79 24.63
N GLU A 173 3.35 29.50 23.39
CA GLU A 173 2.44 28.96 22.38
C GLU A 173 2.20 27.45 22.58
N ILE A 174 3.17 26.73 23.17
CA ILE A 174 2.99 25.34 23.59
C ILE A 174 1.93 25.26 24.70
N GLU A 175 2.01 26.16 25.68
CA GLU A 175 1.07 26.23 26.79
C GLU A 175 -0.36 26.57 26.32
N ALA A 176 -0.49 27.52 25.39
CA ALA A 176 -1.77 27.85 24.76
C ALA A 176 -2.38 26.67 23.98
N ALA A 177 -1.57 25.89 23.27
CA ALA A 177 -2.05 24.72 22.54
C ALA A 177 -2.49 23.57 23.46
N ASN A 178 -1.78 23.37 24.58
CA ASN A 178 -2.17 22.40 25.59
C ASN A 178 -3.48 22.81 26.29
N ALA A 179 -3.67 24.09 26.59
CA ALA A 179 -4.91 24.61 27.13
C ALA A 179 -6.10 24.38 26.17
N ALA A 180 -5.94 24.74 24.88
CA ALA A 180 -6.96 24.51 23.86
C ALA A 180 -7.30 23.02 23.68
N LEU A 181 -6.30 22.13 23.80
CA LEU A 181 -6.52 20.69 23.73
C LEU A 181 -7.32 20.17 24.93
N GLU A 182 -7.06 20.65 26.13
CA GLU A 182 -7.84 20.28 27.33
C GLU A 182 -9.27 20.81 27.27
N GLU A 183 -9.49 22.01 26.75
CA GLU A 183 -10.84 22.54 26.50
C GLU A 183 -11.59 21.69 25.46
N ALA A 184 -10.96 21.32 24.35
CA ALA A 184 -11.57 20.46 23.34
C ALA A 184 -11.91 19.06 23.89
N LYS A 185 -11.03 18.48 24.73
CA LYS A 185 -11.31 17.22 25.42
C LYS A 185 -12.45 17.37 26.43
N ALA A 186 -12.54 18.50 27.13
CA ALA A 186 -13.62 18.78 28.07
C ALA A 186 -14.97 18.89 27.35
N VAL A 187 -15.02 19.62 26.22
CA VAL A 187 -16.23 19.72 25.38
C VAL A 187 -16.68 18.35 24.85
N SER A 188 -15.73 17.53 24.40
CA SER A 188 -16.03 16.16 23.95
C SER A 188 -16.56 15.27 25.08
N ARG A 189 -15.98 15.34 26.29
CA ARG A 189 -16.47 14.62 27.48
C ARG A 189 -17.88 15.06 27.88
N VAL A 190 -18.17 16.36 27.81
CA VAL A 190 -19.50 16.92 28.11
C VAL A 190 -20.54 16.48 27.07
N PHE A 191 -20.17 16.43 25.79
CA PHE A 191 -21.08 15.98 24.73
C PHE A 191 -21.42 14.49 24.84
N VAL A 192 -20.47 13.65 25.28
CA VAL A 192 -20.72 12.22 25.53
C VAL A 192 -21.58 12.01 26.78
N ALA A 193 -21.41 12.82 27.84
CA ALA A 193 -22.20 12.72 29.07
C ALA A 193 -23.67 13.15 28.90
N ARG A 194 -23.99 13.98 27.91
CA ARG A 194 -25.34 14.50 27.65
C ARG A 194 -26.18 13.62 26.70
N ARG A 195 -25.63 12.50 26.24
CA ARG A 195 -26.27 11.54 25.30
C ARG A 195 -26.76 10.24 25.99
N LEU A 196 -26.70 10.18 27.31
CA LEU A 196 -27.35 9.16 28.15
C LEU A 196 -28.55 9.80 28.85
#